data_AF-A0AAV7Y563-F1
#
_entry.id   AF-A0AAV7Y563-F1
#
_cell.length_a   1.000
_cell.length_b   1.000
_cell.length_c   1.000
_cell.angle_alpha   90.00
_cell.angle_beta   90.00
_cell.angle_gamma   90.00
#
_symmetry.space_group_name_H-M   'P 1'
#
loop_
_entity.id
_entity.type
_entity.pdbx_description
1 polymer ?
#
loop_
_entity_poly.entity_id
_entity_poly.type
_entity_poly.pdbx_seq_one_letter_code
_entity_poly.pdbx_strand_id
1 'polypeptide(L)'
;MKVKQATFILILILLSLFILIYLSNSPQKNKLIRKNEIRCGGTAMEKEFIQKTKEELVFERKEIDSERKELDKRRKMIAMEAKQVRRERRELDRIEKQKEQKQKREEEQRQNKKDEQTTMIFEVKEIEKMKEKIQKREKMITRYRIDIDKLRAAVAKKETENKMRDSHNLTGTEKEQYQKTQQEIEENEKAILQKTKEQDNLKKVVKREKKVYQMKKEISEQEDKDKIDIVYTWGGVMNDMNKRNRYNYELQFSLRSVHKYVPWINKIYILINTNTDYPYWLKQPQEIGDQIVVVDRCQFFENPNHCPSYNSFAVYSVAHLIPGLSNKFLLMDDDFFFNQPITKDYLFAKNGLPKVYDIHKRMVTYSKSDHSINVARERDFPLYKYRIFSHMPKPMRRDLIIRFHERYPGYAEFVQSHKTRYKQLTEDLSMIYYEFMFDRDWIVDEPVERSCFYQLPKQQTNSIAKQFDDNYIILTTRKIIFFNCNDNLSKNIVTYKNQLKVLWKFYNRLYPEVPNFESPNIDHKE
;
A
#
# COMPACT_ATOMS: atom_id res chain seq x y z
N MET A 1 -89.10 -44.05 -79.24
CA MET A 1 -87.72 -44.22 -79.75
C MET A 1 -86.86 -42.95 -79.72
N LYS A 2 -87.36 -41.75 -80.11
CA LYS A 2 -86.55 -40.52 -80.20
C LYS A 2 -85.96 -39.99 -78.87
N VAL A 3 -86.60 -40.22 -77.73
CA VAL A 3 -86.11 -39.74 -76.42
C VAL A 3 -84.89 -40.54 -75.91
N LYS A 4 -84.80 -41.85 -76.19
CA LYS A 4 -83.67 -42.70 -75.76
C LYS A 4 -82.37 -42.43 -76.55
N GLN A 5 -82.47 -41.96 -77.79
CA GLN A 5 -81.31 -41.57 -78.59
C GLN A 5 -80.74 -40.20 -78.17
N ALA A 6 -81.60 -39.24 -77.78
CA ALA A 6 -81.17 -37.93 -77.31
C ALA A 6 -80.40 -38.00 -75.98
N THR A 7 -80.85 -38.84 -75.02
CA THR A 7 -80.12 -39.06 -73.77
C THR A 7 -78.78 -39.77 -73.99
N PHE A 8 -78.68 -40.70 -74.93
CA PHE A 8 -77.43 -41.39 -75.24
C PHE A 8 -76.38 -40.44 -75.83
N ILE A 9 -76.79 -39.53 -76.73
CA ILE A 9 -75.91 -38.51 -77.31
C ILE A 9 -75.45 -37.50 -76.24
N LEU A 10 -76.36 -37.08 -75.35
CA LEU A 10 -76.02 -36.17 -74.26
C LEU A 10 -74.99 -36.79 -73.29
N ILE A 11 -75.13 -38.08 -72.98
CA ILE A 11 -74.18 -38.82 -72.14
C ILE A 11 -72.81 -38.93 -72.82
N LEU A 12 -72.75 -39.16 -74.14
CA LEU A 12 -71.49 -39.20 -74.89
C LEU A 12 -70.80 -37.82 -74.96
N ILE A 13 -71.55 -36.74 -75.08
CA ILE A 13 -71.01 -35.36 -75.05
C ILE A 13 -70.49 -35.01 -73.65
N LEU A 14 -71.21 -35.43 -72.60
CA LEU A 14 -70.75 -35.21 -71.23
C LEU A 14 -69.52 -36.06 -70.90
N LEU A 15 -69.44 -37.30 -71.38
CA LEU A 15 -68.25 -38.14 -71.25
C LEU A 15 -67.05 -37.58 -72.01
N SER A 16 -67.23 -37.04 -73.22
CA SER A 16 -66.14 -36.43 -73.99
C SER A 16 -65.64 -35.13 -73.34
N LEU A 17 -66.54 -34.29 -72.81
CA LEU A 17 -66.18 -33.12 -72.00
C LEU A 17 -65.45 -33.51 -70.72
N PHE A 18 -65.88 -34.58 -70.05
CA PHE A 18 -65.21 -35.07 -68.84
C PHE A 18 -63.81 -35.61 -69.13
N ILE A 19 -63.63 -36.31 -70.26
CA ILE A 19 -62.30 -36.78 -70.72
C ILE A 19 -61.42 -35.59 -71.11
N LEU A 20 -61.96 -34.55 -71.77
CA LEU A 20 -61.20 -33.34 -72.10
C LEU A 20 -60.79 -32.54 -70.85
N ILE A 21 -61.66 -32.44 -69.84
CA ILE A 21 -61.34 -31.81 -68.55
C ILE A 21 -60.29 -32.65 -67.79
N TYR A 22 -60.41 -33.97 -67.80
CA TYR A 22 -59.45 -34.89 -67.18
C TYR A 22 -58.08 -34.85 -67.86
N LEU A 23 -58.04 -34.78 -69.19
CA LEU A 23 -56.80 -34.63 -69.97
C LEU A 23 -56.20 -33.22 -69.85
N SER A 24 -57.03 -32.17 -69.73
CA SER A 24 -56.58 -30.80 -69.43
C SER A 24 -55.96 -30.68 -68.02
N ASN A 25 -56.48 -31.45 -67.06
CA ASN A 25 -55.94 -31.59 -65.70
C ASN A 25 -54.91 -32.74 -65.56
N SER A 26 -54.29 -33.14 -66.67
CA SER A 26 -53.26 -34.19 -66.68
C SER A 26 -52.11 -33.86 -65.71
N PRO A 27 -51.62 -34.85 -64.93
CA PRO A 27 -50.47 -34.69 -64.04
C PRO A 27 -49.22 -34.15 -64.74
N GLN A 28 -49.06 -34.38 -66.06
CA GLN A 28 -47.91 -33.89 -66.83
C GLN A 28 -47.93 -32.37 -67.05
N LYS A 29 -49.10 -31.76 -67.28
CA LYS A 29 -49.23 -30.30 -67.47
C LYS A 29 -49.00 -29.56 -66.15
N ASN A 30 -49.54 -30.10 -65.05
CA ASN A 30 -49.27 -29.61 -63.69
C ASN A 30 -47.79 -29.81 -63.28
N LYS A 31 -47.13 -30.87 -63.76
CA LYS A 31 -45.67 -31.05 -63.60
C LYS A 31 -44.87 -30.03 -64.40
N LEU A 32 -45.28 -29.68 -65.61
CA LEU A 32 -44.61 -28.69 -66.47
C LEU A 32 -44.78 -27.25 -65.96
N ILE A 33 -45.99 -26.90 -65.51
CA ILE A 33 -46.29 -25.60 -64.88
C ILE A 33 -45.51 -25.49 -63.56
N ARG A 34 -45.53 -26.52 -62.70
CA ARG A 34 -44.67 -26.55 -61.50
C ARG A 34 -43.18 -26.52 -61.86
N LYS A 35 -42.70 -27.21 -62.89
CA LYS A 35 -41.27 -27.15 -63.30
C LYS A 35 -40.87 -25.76 -63.78
N ASN A 36 -41.74 -25.07 -64.53
CA ASN A 36 -41.47 -23.71 -65.00
C ASN A 36 -41.63 -22.68 -63.87
N GLU A 37 -42.59 -22.82 -62.97
CA GLU A 37 -42.72 -22.01 -61.74
C GLU A 37 -41.55 -22.24 -60.78
N ILE A 38 -41.04 -23.47 -60.64
CA ILE A 38 -39.85 -23.79 -59.83
C ILE A 38 -38.58 -23.25 -60.50
N ARG A 39 -38.49 -23.23 -61.84
CA ARG A 39 -37.33 -22.71 -62.58
C ARG A 39 -37.30 -21.17 -62.63
N CYS A 40 -38.45 -20.53 -62.81
CA CYS A 40 -38.60 -19.07 -62.73
C CYS A 40 -38.60 -18.56 -61.28
N GLY A 41 -39.21 -19.29 -60.35
CA GLY A 41 -39.21 -19.01 -58.92
C GLY A 41 -37.87 -19.28 -58.24
N GLY A 42 -37.10 -20.28 -58.71
CA GLY A 42 -35.74 -20.54 -58.25
C GLY A 42 -34.76 -19.45 -58.68
N THR A 43 -34.83 -18.99 -59.94
CA THR A 43 -33.99 -17.88 -60.42
C THR A 43 -34.39 -16.51 -59.85
N ALA A 44 -35.68 -16.30 -59.52
CA ALA A 44 -36.15 -15.12 -58.82
C ALA A 44 -35.74 -15.14 -57.33
N MET A 45 -35.94 -16.26 -56.62
CA MET A 45 -35.49 -16.43 -55.23
C MET A 45 -33.97 -16.37 -55.10
N GLU A 46 -33.21 -16.96 -56.03
CA GLU A 46 -31.74 -16.87 -56.01
C GLU A 46 -31.28 -15.42 -56.24
N LYS A 47 -31.90 -14.69 -57.17
CA LYS A 47 -31.59 -13.27 -57.38
C LYS A 47 -31.98 -12.41 -56.18
N GLU A 48 -33.12 -12.68 -55.56
CA GLU A 48 -33.59 -12.01 -54.35
C GLU A 48 -32.70 -12.34 -53.14
N PHE A 49 -32.26 -13.59 -53.00
CA PHE A 49 -31.31 -14.03 -51.98
C PHE A 49 -29.92 -13.41 -52.18
N ILE A 50 -29.38 -13.41 -53.41
CA ILE A 50 -28.11 -12.73 -53.74
C ILE A 50 -28.22 -11.23 -53.52
N GLN A 51 -29.34 -10.61 -53.88
CA GLN A 51 -29.58 -9.19 -53.67
C GLN A 51 -29.63 -8.85 -52.18
N LYS A 52 -30.37 -9.62 -51.39
CA LYS A 52 -30.45 -9.50 -49.94
C LYS A 52 -29.09 -9.74 -49.27
N THR A 53 -28.32 -10.72 -49.73
CA THR A 53 -26.95 -11.00 -49.24
C THR A 53 -25.98 -9.86 -49.58
N LYS A 54 -26.10 -9.26 -50.78
CA LYS A 54 -25.33 -8.07 -51.16
C LYS A 54 -25.71 -6.85 -50.31
N GLU A 55 -26.99 -6.66 -50.03
CA GLU A 55 -27.47 -5.58 -49.15
C GLU A 55 -26.98 -5.76 -47.71
N GLU A 56 -27.00 -6.98 -47.18
CA GLU A 56 -26.43 -7.34 -45.88
C GLU A 56 -24.91 -7.08 -45.83
N LEU A 57 -24.15 -7.50 -46.86
CA LEU A 57 -22.70 -7.23 -46.95
C LEU A 57 -22.39 -5.73 -47.08
N VAL A 58 -23.23 -4.95 -47.77
CA VAL A 58 -23.09 -3.49 -47.85
C VAL A 58 -23.39 -2.84 -46.50
N PHE A 59 -24.37 -3.35 -45.75
CA PHE A 59 -24.69 -2.89 -44.40
C PHE A 59 -23.54 -3.20 -43.42
N GLU A 60 -23.00 -4.42 -43.44
CA GLU A 60 -21.87 -4.83 -42.59
C GLU A 60 -20.59 -4.03 -42.93
N ARG A 61 -20.29 -3.77 -44.22
CA ARG A 61 -19.18 -2.90 -44.62
C ARG A 61 -19.35 -1.46 -44.09
N LYS A 62 -20.57 -0.92 -44.12
CA LYS A 62 -20.88 0.39 -43.52
C LYS A 62 -20.70 0.39 -42.00
N GLU A 63 -21.02 -0.71 -41.33
CA GLU A 63 -20.84 -0.88 -39.88
C GLU A 63 -19.34 -0.94 -39.51
N ILE A 64 -18.54 -1.71 -40.25
CA ILE A 64 -17.07 -1.76 -40.09
C ILE A 64 -16.45 -0.39 -40.35
N ASP A 65 -16.87 0.32 -41.40
CA ASP A 65 -16.41 1.68 -41.67
C ASP A 65 -16.80 2.67 -40.56
N SER A 66 -17.96 2.49 -39.95
CA SER A 66 -18.39 3.27 -38.78
C SER A 66 -17.50 2.99 -37.57
N GLU A 67 -17.20 1.73 -37.28
CA GLU A 67 -16.29 1.33 -36.19
C GLU A 67 -14.85 1.78 -36.42
N ARG A 68 -14.34 1.72 -37.66
CA ARG A 68 -13.03 2.27 -38.05
C ARG A 68 -12.99 3.79 -37.87
N LYS A 69 -14.05 4.52 -38.26
CA LYS A 69 -14.17 5.96 -38.01
C LYS A 69 -14.19 6.28 -36.52
N GLU A 70 -14.87 5.48 -35.71
CA GLU A 70 -14.90 5.63 -34.25
C GLU A 70 -13.54 5.35 -33.60
N LEU A 71 -12.83 4.33 -34.09
CA LEU A 71 -11.47 4.01 -33.68
C LEU A 71 -10.49 5.15 -34.02
N ASP A 72 -10.60 5.76 -35.19
CA ASP A 72 -9.81 6.93 -35.57
C ASP A 72 -10.17 8.16 -34.73
N LYS A 73 -11.45 8.39 -34.41
CA LYS A 73 -11.86 9.45 -33.47
C LYS A 73 -11.22 9.24 -32.10
N ARG A 74 -11.27 8.02 -31.56
CA ARG A 74 -10.67 7.70 -30.23
C ARG A 74 -9.15 7.82 -30.24
N ARG A 75 -8.47 7.40 -31.31
CA ARG A 75 -7.01 7.64 -31.49
C ARG A 75 -6.68 9.13 -31.48
N LYS A 76 -7.47 9.95 -32.17
CA LYS A 76 -7.34 11.42 -32.17
C LYS A 76 -7.58 12.01 -30.78
N MET A 77 -8.57 11.52 -30.02
CA MET A 77 -8.82 11.95 -28.64
C MET A 77 -7.66 11.57 -27.71
N ILE A 78 -7.12 10.36 -27.78
CA ILE A 78 -5.93 9.98 -27.00
C ILE A 78 -4.72 10.84 -27.36
N ALA A 79 -4.49 11.10 -28.66
CA ALA A 79 -3.40 11.96 -29.10
C ALA A 79 -3.57 13.39 -28.57
N MET A 80 -4.81 13.90 -28.54
CA MET A 80 -5.14 15.21 -27.98
C MET A 80 -4.93 15.26 -26.46
N GLU A 81 -5.43 14.28 -25.71
CA GLU A 81 -5.24 14.16 -24.26
C GLU A 81 -3.78 13.95 -23.89
N ALA A 82 -3.03 13.13 -24.62
CA ALA A 82 -1.59 12.95 -24.41
C ALA A 82 -0.81 14.25 -24.71
N LYS A 83 -1.23 15.01 -25.72
CA LYS A 83 -0.67 16.34 -26.02
C LYS A 83 -1.00 17.32 -24.89
N GLN A 84 -2.19 17.24 -24.31
CA GLN A 84 -2.60 18.08 -23.19
C GLN A 84 -1.83 17.71 -21.91
N VAL A 85 -1.68 16.42 -21.59
CA VAL A 85 -0.84 15.95 -20.47
C VAL A 85 0.61 16.40 -20.65
N ARG A 86 1.17 16.32 -21.86
CA ARG A 86 2.52 16.84 -22.13
C ARG A 86 2.63 18.35 -21.93
N ARG A 87 1.58 19.12 -22.26
CA ARG A 87 1.52 20.57 -22.00
C ARG A 87 1.43 20.86 -20.51
N GLU A 88 0.49 20.21 -19.80
CA GLU A 88 0.28 20.38 -18.36
C GLU A 88 1.52 19.95 -17.56
N ARG A 89 2.25 18.90 -17.99
CA ARG A 89 3.55 18.51 -17.41
C ARG A 89 4.65 19.55 -17.65
N ARG A 90 4.75 20.10 -18.86
CA ARG A 90 5.72 21.18 -19.16
C ARG A 90 5.43 22.45 -18.38
N GLU A 91 4.16 22.75 -18.15
CA GLU A 91 3.71 23.88 -17.34
C GLU A 91 4.02 23.65 -15.86
N LEU A 92 3.75 22.45 -15.35
CA LEU A 92 4.15 22.02 -14.01
C LEU A 92 5.66 22.16 -13.80
N ASP A 93 6.47 21.65 -14.73
CA ASP A 93 7.94 21.75 -14.67
C ASP A 93 8.42 23.22 -14.69
N ARG A 94 7.72 24.10 -15.41
CA ARG A 94 8.04 25.55 -15.44
C ARG A 94 7.72 26.21 -14.11
N ILE A 95 6.55 25.91 -13.53
CA ILE A 95 6.12 26.45 -12.24
C ILE A 95 7.04 25.96 -11.13
N GLU A 96 7.39 24.67 -11.12
CA GLU A 96 8.32 24.09 -10.15
C GLU A 96 9.71 24.74 -10.28
N LYS A 97 10.23 24.95 -11.50
CA LYS A 97 11.50 25.68 -11.72
C LYS A 97 11.45 27.15 -11.30
N GLN A 98 10.35 27.85 -11.59
CA GLN A 98 10.16 29.25 -11.16
C GLN A 98 10.11 29.34 -9.63
N LYS A 99 9.45 28.40 -8.97
CA LYS A 99 9.41 28.29 -7.51
C LYS A 99 10.81 28.03 -6.94
N GLU A 100 11.58 27.12 -7.51
CA GLU A 100 12.96 26.86 -7.09
C GLU A 100 13.87 28.09 -7.27
N GLN A 101 13.74 28.82 -8.39
CA GLN A 101 14.50 30.05 -8.62
C GLN A 101 14.10 31.18 -7.68
N LYS A 102 12.80 31.32 -7.41
CA LYS A 102 12.25 32.28 -6.43
C LYS A 102 12.76 31.96 -5.02
N GLN A 103 12.69 30.70 -4.59
CA GLN A 103 13.23 30.25 -3.31
C GLN A 103 14.75 30.51 -3.18
N LYS A 104 15.54 30.31 -4.24
CA LYS A 104 16.97 30.64 -4.24
C LYS A 104 17.25 32.14 -4.11
N ARG A 105 16.49 32.98 -4.83
CA ARG A 105 16.59 34.45 -4.73
C ARG A 105 16.13 34.96 -3.36
N GLU A 106 15.11 34.33 -2.78
CA GLU A 106 14.60 34.66 -1.44
C GLU A 106 15.58 34.20 -0.34
N GLU A 107 16.25 33.06 -0.49
CA GLU A 107 17.35 32.64 0.40
C GLU A 107 18.54 33.61 0.38
N GLU A 108 18.85 34.21 -0.78
CA GLU A 108 19.86 35.27 -0.92
C GLU A 108 19.40 36.62 -0.34
N GLN A 109 18.10 36.86 -0.23
CA GLN A 109 17.51 38.13 0.23
C GLN A 109 17.01 38.11 1.69
N ARG A 110 17.26 37.05 2.45
CA ARG A 110 16.78 36.89 3.84
C ARG A 110 17.44 37.85 4.84
N GLN A 111 17.00 39.10 4.77
CA GLN A 111 16.96 40.08 5.83
C GLN A 111 15.71 40.97 5.65
N ASN A 112 14.50 40.40 5.55
CA ASN A 112 13.24 40.95 6.12
C ASN A 112 11.94 40.28 5.62
N LYS A 113 10.97 40.22 6.57
CA LYS A 113 9.50 40.14 6.46
C LYS A 113 8.77 38.79 6.44
N LYS A 114 7.61 38.81 7.15
CA LYS A 114 6.73 37.72 7.61
C LYS A 114 5.52 37.45 6.69
N ASP A 115 5.37 38.18 5.59
CA ASP A 115 4.16 38.09 4.73
C ASP A 115 4.23 36.97 3.66
N GLU A 116 5.31 36.18 3.63
CA GLU A 116 5.60 35.21 2.56
C GLU A 116 4.95 33.82 2.75
N GLN A 117 4.54 33.45 3.97
CA GLN A 117 4.00 32.11 4.25
C GLN A 117 2.66 31.83 3.56
N THR A 118 1.78 32.83 3.45
CA THR A 118 0.44 32.66 2.86
C THR A 118 0.49 32.45 1.34
N THR A 119 1.38 33.15 0.64
CA THR A 119 1.58 33.02 -0.81
C THR A 119 2.17 31.65 -1.18
N MET A 120 3.11 31.15 -0.37
CA MET A 120 3.75 29.86 -0.59
C MET A 120 2.78 28.67 -0.40
N ILE A 121 1.84 28.78 0.56
CA ILE A 121 0.78 27.78 0.80
C ILE A 121 -0.22 27.73 -0.37
N PHE A 122 -0.55 28.88 -0.98
CA PHE A 122 -1.45 28.93 -2.14
C PHE A 122 -0.83 28.29 -3.39
N GLU A 123 0.45 28.58 -3.66
CA GLU A 123 1.20 28.00 -4.79
C GLU A 123 1.36 26.46 -4.67
N VAL A 124 1.52 25.91 -3.46
CA VAL A 124 1.58 24.46 -3.23
C VAL A 124 0.25 23.78 -3.54
N LYS A 125 -0.88 24.37 -3.11
CA LYS A 125 -2.22 23.82 -3.39
C LYS A 125 -2.55 23.78 -4.87
N GLU A 126 -2.10 24.77 -5.65
CA GLU A 126 -2.30 24.78 -7.10
C GLU A 126 -1.45 23.72 -7.82
N ILE A 127 -0.22 23.48 -7.36
CA ILE A 127 0.64 22.38 -7.84
C ILE A 127 -0.01 21.01 -7.57
N GLU A 128 -0.57 20.79 -6.37
CA GLU A 128 -1.26 19.54 -6.03
C GLU A 128 -2.51 19.31 -6.89
N LYS A 129 -3.33 20.35 -7.09
CA LYS A 129 -4.49 20.28 -8.01
C LYS A 129 -4.07 19.92 -9.44
N MET A 130 -2.95 20.47 -9.93
CA MET A 130 -2.42 20.12 -11.24
C MET A 130 -1.96 18.65 -11.30
N LYS A 131 -1.29 18.14 -10.26
CA LYS A 131 -0.86 16.73 -10.18
C LYS A 131 -2.07 15.78 -10.18
N GLU A 132 -3.12 16.07 -9.42
CA GLU A 132 -4.36 15.29 -9.44
C GLU A 132 -5.06 15.30 -10.81
N LYS A 133 -5.07 16.45 -11.48
CA LYS A 133 -5.65 16.62 -12.82
C LYS A 133 -4.90 15.77 -13.85
N ILE A 134 -3.57 15.78 -13.83
CA ILE A 134 -2.72 14.95 -14.69
C ILE A 134 -3.02 13.46 -14.43
N GLN A 135 -3.07 13.04 -13.16
CA GLN A 135 -3.32 11.64 -12.81
C GLN A 135 -4.71 11.16 -13.27
N LYS A 136 -5.74 12.01 -13.20
CA LYS A 136 -7.09 11.71 -13.73
C LYS A 136 -7.08 11.52 -15.25
N ARG A 137 -6.38 12.39 -15.99
CA ARG A 137 -6.23 12.27 -17.46
C ARG A 137 -5.46 11.02 -17.86
N GLU A 138 -4.40 10.66 -17.13
CA GLU A 138 -3.62 9.43 -17.41
C GLU A 138 -4.44 8.15 -17.19
N LYS A 139 -5.28 8.11 -16.16
CA LYS A 139 -6.24 7.01 -15.95
C LYS A 139 -7.25 6.93 -17.10
N MET A 140 -7.69 8.08 -17.62
CA MET A 140 -8.60 8.16 -18.76
C MET A 140 -7.93 7.65 -20.05
N ILE A 141 -6.67 8.03 -20.31
CA ILE A 141 -5.87 7.53 -21.45
C ILE A 141 -5.74 6.00 -21.40
N THR A 142 -5.44 5.44 -20.23
CA THR A 142 -5.34 3.99 -20.05
C THR A 142 -6.66 3.29 -20.35
N ARG A 143 -7.80 3.87 -19.93
CA ARG A 143 -9.13 3.34 -20.26
C ARG A 143 -9.42 3.37 -21.76
N TYR A 144 -9.12 4.49 -22.42
CA TYR A 144 -9.29 4.60 -23.87
C TYR A 144 -8.39 3.68 -24.67
N ARG A 145 -7.18 3.37 -24.20
CA ARG A 145 -6.31 2.36 -24.82
C ARG A 145 -6.96 0.97 -24.81
N ILE A 146 -7.52 0.58 -23.67
CA ILE A 146 -8.25 -0.70 -23.53
C ILE A 146 -9.46 -0.73 -24.47
N ASP A 147 -10.22 0.36 -24.56
CA ASP A 147 -11.38 0.44 -25.45
C ASP A 147 -10.98 0.39 -26.94
N ILE A 148 -9.82 0.95 -27.31
CA ILE A 148 -9.25 0.82 -28.66
C ILE A 148 -8.86 -0.62 -28.94
N ASP A 149 -8.22 -1.31 -28.01
CA ASP A 149 -7.80 -2.69 -28.21
C ASP A 149 -9.02 -3.63 -28.38
N LYS A 150 -10.11 -3.38 -27.64
CA LYS A 150 -11.39 -4.06 -27.85
C LYS A 150 -11.99 -3.80 -29.24
N LEU A 151 -11.99 -2.54 -29.68
CA LEU A 151 -12.49 -2.19 -31.01
C LEU A 151 -11.60 -2.78 -32.12
N ARG A 152 -10.28 -2.83 -31.94
CA ARG A 152 -9.36 -3.48 -32.89
C ARG A 152 -9.66 -4.96 -33.03
N ALA A 153 -9.89 -5.66 -31.91
CA ALA A 153 -10.26 -7.07 -31.93
C ALA A 153 -11.60 -7.29 -32.64
N ALA A 154 -12.62 -6.46 -32.33
CA ALA A 154 -13.94 -6.54 -32.97
C ALA A 154 -13.88 -6.29 -34.49
N VAL A 155 -13.13 -5.27 -34.92
CA VAL A 155 -12.94 -4.95 -36.34
C VAL A 155 -12.17 -6.07 -37.05
N ALA A 156 -11.09 -6.58 -36.45
CA ALA A 156 -10.31 -7.69 -37.01
C ALA A 156 -11.17 -8.95 -37.20
N LYS A 157 -12.03 -9.26 -36.22
CA LYS A 157 -12.98 -10.38 -36.26
C LYS A 157 -14.00 -10.22 -37.38
N LYS A 158 -14.68 -9.07 -37.46
CA LYS A 158 -15.66 -8.79 -38.52
C LYS A 158 -15.02 -8.81 -39.92
N GLU A 159 -13.78 -8.35 -40.06
CA GLU A 159 -13.04 -8.40 -41.33
C GLU A 159 -12.64 -9.83 -41.72
N THR A 160 -12.29 -10.68 -40.76
CA THR A 160 -12.02 -12.11 -41.04
C THR A 160 -13.30 -12.86 -41.41
N GLU A 161 -14.41 -12.59 -40.72
CA GLU A 161 -15.73 -13.14 -41.04
C GLU A 161 -16.24 -12.71 -42.44
N ASN A 162 -16.01 -11.45 -42.83
CA ASN A 162 -16.34 -10.97 -44.17
C ASN A 162 -15.48 -11.60 -45.28
N LYS A 163 -14.17 -11.79 -45.04
CA LYS A 163 -13.29 -12.50 -45.99
C LYS A 163 -13.70 -13.96 -46.20
N MET A 164 -14.29 -14.61 -45.20
CA MET A 164 -14.84 -15.97 -45.32
C MET A 164 -16.07 -16.03 -46.22
N ARG A 165 -16.95 -15.03 -46.16
CA ARG A 165 -18.18 -14.97 -47.01
C ARG A 165 -17.87 -14.67 -48.48
N ASP A 166 -16.80 -13.94 -48.76
CA ASP A 166 -16.31 -13.71 -50.12
C ASP A 166 -15.60 -14.97 -50.71
N SER A 167 -15.42 -16.04 -49.92
CA SER A 167 -14.69 -17.25 -50.35
C SER A 167 -15.57 -18.36 -50.93
N HIS A 168 -15.69 -18.36 -52.25
CA HIS A 168 -15.87 -19.60 -53.01
C HIS A 168 -14.56 -20.07 -53.70
N ASN A 169 -13.43 -19.36 -53.50
CA ASN A 169 -12.12 -19.69 -54.11
C ASN A 169 -10.91 -19.30 -53.23
N LEU A 170 -10.73 -19.89 -52.03
CA LEU A 170 -9.48 -19.75 -51.25
C LEU A 170 -8.55 -20.94 -51.49
N THR A 171 -7.26 -20.67 -51.74
CA THR A 171 -6.19 -21.67 -51.87
C THR A 171 -5.79 -22.27 -50.51
N GLY A 172 -5.11 -23.43 -50.51
CA GLY A 172 -4.72 -24.13 -49.27
C GLY A 172 -3.88 -23.28 -48.31
N THR A 173 -3.00 -22.45 -48.83
CA THR A 173 -2.11 -21.55 -48.08
C THR A 173 -2.87 -20.42 -47.38
N GLU A 174 -3.95 -19.92 -48.00
CA GLU A 174 -4.78 -18.84 -47.42
C GLU A 174 -5.65 -19.37 -46.27
N LYS A 175 -6.04 -20.65 -46.30
CA LYS A 175 -6.77 -21.31 -45.20
C LYS A 175 -5.90 -21.50 -43.95
N GLU A 176 -4.62 -21.85 -44.12
CA GLU A 176 -3.68 -21.95 -42.98
C GLU A 176 -3.39 -20.59 -42.35
N GLN A 177 -3.18 -19.55 -43.17
CA GLN A 177 -2.96 -18.19 -42.68
C GLN A 177 -4.19 -17.63 -41.94
N TYR A 178 -5.38 -18.03 -42.37
CA TYR A 178 -6.65 -17.73 -41.70
C TYR A 178 -6.77 -18.42 -40.34
N GLN A 179 -6.49 -19.72 -40.24
CA GLN A 179 -6.52 -20.45 -38.96
C GLN A 179 -5.55 -19.83 -37.95
N LYS A 180 -4.36 -19.43 -38.40
CA LYS A 180 -3.38 -18.75 -37.56
C LYS A 180 -3.87 -17.38 -37.06
N THR A 181 -4.53 -16.62 -37.92
CA THR A 181 -5.10 -15.30 -37.55
C THR A 181 -6.28 -15.44 -36.57
N GLN A 182 -7.13 -16.46 -36.71
CA GLN A 182 -8.21 -16.74 -35.76
C GLN A 182 -7.66 -17.11 -34.38
N GLN A 183 -6.61 -17.93 -34.34
CA GLN A 183 -5.95 -18.32 -33.10
C GLN A 183 -5.32 -17.11 -32.38
N GLU A 184 -4.67 -16.21 -33.13
CA GLU A 184 -4.11 -14.96 -32.59
C GLU A 184 -5.21 -14.01 -32.07
N ILE A 185 -6.38 -13.95 -32.71
CA ILE A 185 -7.53 -13.16 -32.23
C ILE A 185 -8.07 -13.74 -30.92
N GLU A 186 -8.26 -15.05 -30.83
CA GLU A 186 -8.73 -15.71 -29.60
C GLU A 186 -7.77 -15.54 -28.42
N GLU A 187 -6.46 -15.64 -28.67
CA GLU A 187 -5.43 -15.41 -27.65
C GLU A 187 -5.44 -13.96 -27.16
N ASN A 188 -5.60 -13.00 -28.06
CA ASN A 188 -5.72 -11.58 -27.72
C ASN A 188 -7.01 -11.28 -26.95
N GLU A 189 -8.15 -11.86 -27.33
CA GLU A 189 -9.42 -11.74 -26.59
C GLU A 189 -9.31 -12.31 -25.17
N LYS A 190 -8.65 -13.47 -25.01
CA LYS A 190 -8.37 -14.07 -23.69
C LYS A 190 -7.47 -13.17 -22.85
N ALA A 191 -6.40 -12.61 -23.43
CA ALA A 191 -5.49 -11.69 -22.74
C ALA A 191 -6.19 -10.37 -22.32
N ILE A 192 -7.06 -9.82 -23.18
CA ILE A 192 -7.88 -8.64 -22.86
C ILE A 192 -8.88 -8.96 -21.75
N LEU A 193 -9.54 -10.11 -21.80
CA LEU A 193 -10.48 -10.56 -20.77
C LEU A 193 -9.78 -10.77 -19.42
N GLN A 194 -8.58 -11.36 -19.43
CA GLN A 194 -7.75 -11.52 -18.24
C GLN A 194 -7.32 -10.17 -17.64
N LYS A 195 -6.78 -9.25 -18.46
CA LYS A 195 -6.44 -7.88 -18.01
C LYS A 195 -7.65 -7.10 -17.50
N THR A 196 -8.82 -7.31 -18.08
CA THR A 196 -10.08 -6.70 -17.63
C THR A 196 -10.55 -7.29 -16.29
N LYS A 197 -10.47 -8.62 -16.13
CA LYS A 197 -10.78 -9.32 -14.86
C LYS A 197 -9.80 -8.93 -13.75
N GLU A 198 -8.50 -8.81 -14.06
CA GLU A 198 -7.48 -8.33 -13.13
C GLU A 198 -7.74 -6.90 -12.71
N GLN A 199 -8.07 -5.98 -13.64
CA GLN A 199 -8.46 -4.61 -13.28
C GLN A 199 -9.72 -4.54 -12.41
N ASP A 200 -10.73 -5.36 -12.70
CA ASP A 200 -11.99 -5.34 -11.95
C ASP A 200 -11.85 -6.04 -10.59
N ASN A 201 -11.02 -7.09 -10.48
CA ASN A 201 -10.60 -7.66 -9.19
C ASN A 201 -9.77 -6.67 -8.40
N LEU A 202 -8.80 -5.97 -9.00
CA LEU A 202 -8.02 -4.93 -8.32
C LEU A 202 -8.92 -3.79 -7.83
N LYS A 203 -9.90 -3.35 -8.64
CA LYS A 203 -10.90 -2.35 -8.21
C LYS A 203 -11.78 -2.87 -7.07
N LYS A 204 -12.19 -4.14 -7.10
CA LYS A 204 -13.02 -4.75 -6.04
C LYS A 204 -12.21 -4.98 -4.75
N VAL A 205 -10.96 -5.41 -4.86
CA VAL A 205 -10.00 -5.57 -3.76
C VAL A 205 -9.70 -4.20 -3.16
N VAL A 206 -9.27 -3.21 -3.95
CA VAL A 206 -9.02 -1.83 -3.47
C VAL A 206 -10.28 -1.19 -2.89
N LYS A 207 -11.48 -1.43 -3.44
CA LYS A 207 -12.74 -0.92 -2.88
C LYS A 207 -13.12 -1.63 -1.57
N ARG A 208 -12.90 -2.94 -1.47
CA ARG A 208 -13.10 -3.72 -0.22
C ARG A 208 -12.08 -3.31 0.83
N GLU A 209 -10.80 -3.20 0.48
CA GLU A 209 -9.71 -2.76 1.35
C GLU A 209 -9.92 -1.32 1.81
N LYS A 210 -10.32 -0.38 0.93
CA LYS A 210 -10.69 0.98 1.34
C LYS A 210 -11.90 1.02 2.26
N LYS A 211 -12.92 0.19 2.01
CA LYS A 211 -14.11 0.11 2.87
C LYS A 211 -13.80 -0.53 4.22
N VAL A 212 -12.97 -1.57 4.24
CA VAL A 212 -12.48 -2.24 5.47
C VAL A 212 -11.55 -1.32 6.24
N TYR A 213 -10.67 -0.58 5.57
CA TYR A 213 -9.82 0.45 6.16
C TYR A 213 -10.66 1.58 6.75
N GLN A 214 -11.66 2.09 6.02
CA GLN A 214 -12.55 3.15 6.48
C GLN A 214 -13.43 2.69 7.65
N MET A 215 -13.98 1.47 7.62
CA MET A 215 -14.68 0.87 8.77
C MET A 215 -13.76 0.67 9.97
N LYS A 216 -12.54 0.13 9.78
CA LYS A 216 -11.57 -0.06 10.86
C LYS A 216 -11.11 1.27 11.45
N LYS A 217 -11.01 2.31 10.61
CA LYS A 217 -10.70 3.69 11.00
C LYS A 217 -11.84 4.30 11.81
N GLU A 218 -13.09 4.16 11.39
CA GLU A 218 -14.27 4.67 12.09
C GLU A 218 -14.51 3.95 13.44
N ILE A 219 -14.30 2.62 13.49
CA ILE A 219 -14.37 1.83 14.73
C ILE A 219 -13.22 2.19 15.69
N SER A 220 -12.00 2.36 15.17
CA SER A 220 -10.84 2.82 15.95
C SER A 220 -11.02 4.25 16.47
N GLU A 221 -11.59 5.17 15.72
CA GLU A 221 -11.72 6.57 16.15
C GLU A 221 -12.73 6.79 17.31
N GLN A 222 -13.61 5.82 17.61
CA GLN A 222 -14.65 5.91 18.64
C GLN A 222 -14.33 5.18 19.96
N GLU A 223 -13.63 4.03 19.94
CA GLU A 223 -13.27 3.26 21.16
C GLU A 223 -11.86 3.55 21.73
N ASP A 224 -11.03 4.31 20.99
CA ASP A 224 -9.56 4.39 21.18
C ASP A 224 -9.06 5.76 21.69
N LYS A 225 -9.97 6.70 22.01
CA LYS A 225 -9.57 8.09 22.30
C LYS A 225 -8.65 8.24 23.52
N ASP A 226 -8.71 7.34 24.50
CA ASP A 226 -7.93 7.46 25.74
C ASP A 226 -6.97 6.31 26.03
N LYS A 227 -6.92 5.28 25.18
CA LYS A 227 -5.96 4.18 25.35
C LYS A 227 -4.59 4.63 24.87
N ILE A 228 -3.56 4.22 25.62
CA ILE A 228 -2.17 4.42 25.25
C ILE A 228 -1.47 3.11 25.54
N ASP A 229 -0.87 2.54 24.51
CA ASP A 229 -0.07 1.32 24.60
C ASP A 229 1.43 1.66 24.64
N ILE A 230 2.27 0.67 24.97
CA ILE A 230 3.72 0.76 24.83
C ILE A 230 4.19 -0.35 23.89
N VAL A 231 5.15 -0.03 23.03
CA VAL A 231 5.85 -1.00 22.17
C VAL A 231 7.32 -1.01 22.56
N TYR A 232 7.75 -2.11 23.16
CA TYR A 232 9.14 -2.44 23.45
C TYR A 232 9.75 -3.36 22.39
N THR A 233 11.07 -3.47 22.41
CA THR A 233 11.82 -4.47 21.64
C THR A 233 12.57 -5.41 22.57
N TRP A 234 12.64 -6.69 22.22
CA TRP A 234 13.42 -7.69 22.94
C TRP A 234 14.34 -8.45 21.98
N GLY A 235 15.61 -8.55 22.35
CA GLY A 235 16.67 -9.20 21.57
C GLY A 235 17.04 -10.61 22.05
N GLY A 236 16.44 -11.08 23.15
CA GLY A 236 16.82 -12.33 23.80
C GLY A 236 17.91 -12.17 24.87
N VAL A 237 18.22 -13.26 25.57
CA VAL A 237 19.33 -13.31 26.54
C VAL A 237 20.60 -13.73 25.80
N MET A 238 21.13 -12.85 24.96
CA MET A 238 22.40 -13.15 24.29
C MET A 238 23.55 -12.81 25.26
N ASN A 239 24.35 -13.80 25.64
CA ASN A 239 25.58 -13.60 26.41
C ASN A 239 26.78 -13.29 25.50
N ASP A 240 26.58 -12.50 24.44
CA ASP A 240 27.69 -12.05 23.62
C ASP A 240 28.38 -10.82 24.25
N MET A 241 29.68 -10.64 24.00
CA MET A 241 30.41 -9.46 24.49
C MET A 241 30.12 -8.20 23.63
N ASN A 242 29.15 -8.28 22.72
CA ASN A 242 28.69 -7.16 21.93
C ASN A 242 27.64 -6.41 22.74
N LYS A 243 27.97 -5.15 23.08
CA LYS A 243 27.08 -4.21 23.77
C LYS A 243 25.74 -3.96 23.07
N ARG A 244 25.52 -4.54 21.90
CA ARG A 244 24.29 -4.40 21.11
C ARG A 244 23.31 -5.53 21.32
N ASN A 245 23.78 -6.70 21.75
CA ASN A 245 22.94 -7.88 21.85
C ASN A 245 22.81 -8.34 23.30
N ARG A 246 23.68 -7.88 24.20
CA ARG A 246 23.69 -8.33 25.59
C ARG A 246 22.48 -7.85 26.40
N TYR A 247 22.09 -8.69 27.34
CA TYR A 247 20.98 -8.44 28.26
C TYR A 247 21.50 -7.98 29.63
N ASN A 248 21.04 -6.80 30.07
CA ASN A 248 21.44 -6.18 31.35
C ASN A 248 20.27 -6.01 32.34
N TYR A 249 19.21 -6.80 32.23
CA TYR A 249 17.96 -6.64 33.01
C TYR A 249 17.14 -5.37 32.70
N GLU A 250 17.53 -4.59 31.70
CA GLU A 250 16.91 -3.29 31.38
C GLU A 250 15.41 -3.41 31.09
N LEU A 251 15.00 -4.29 30.17
CA LEU A 251 13.58 -4.47 29.85
C LEU A 251 12.74 -4.87 31.07
N GLN A 252 13.23 -5.82 31.88
CA GLN A 252 12.53 -6.32 33.07
C GLN A 252 12.22 -5.16 34.02
N PHE A 253 13.23 -4.37 34.38
CA PHE A 253 13.06 -3.26 35.30
C PHE A 253 12.40 -2.03 34.65
N SER A 254 12.52 -1.86 33.34
CA SER A 254 11.77 -0.85 32.58
C SER A 254 10.26 -1.11 32.70
N LEU A 255 9.82 -2.37 32.56
CA LEU A 255 8.42 -2.74 32.79
C LEU A 255 7.98 -2.55 34.25
N ARG A 256 8.86 -2.81 35.23
CA ARG A 256 8.56 -2.47 36.63
C ARG A 256 8.38 -0.95 36.82
N SER A 257 9.16 -0.13 36.10
CA SER A 257 9.02 1.32 36.12
C SER A 257 7.68 1.78 35.53
N VAL A 258 7.22 1.13 34.46
CA VAL A 258 5.88 1.34 33.87
C VAL A 258 4.79 0.98 34.87
N HIS A 259 4.89 -0.19 35.50
CA HIS A 259 3.95 -0.65 36.51
C HIS A 259 3.82 0.34 37.69
N LYS A 260 4.96 0.84 38.18
CA LYS A 260 5.02 1.74 39.33
C LYS A 260 4.48 3.15 39.04
N TYR A 261 4.84 3.73 37.90
CA TYR A 261 4.63 5.16 37.66
C TYR A 261 3.53 5.49 36.65
N VAL A 262 3.21 4.60 35.72
CA VAL A 262 2.19 4.81 34.69
C VAL A 262 1.25 3.61 34.56
N PRO A 263 0.57 3.20 35.65
CA PRO A 263 -0.32 2.02 35.66
C PRO A 263 -1.57 2.18 34.77
N TRP A 264 -1.82 3.37 34.23
CA TRP A 264 -2.92 3.66 33.30
C TRP A 264 -2.65 3.24 31.85
N ILE A 265 -1.44 2.73 31.55
CA ILE A 265 -1.10 2.14 30.25
C ILE A 265 -2.02 0.95 29.98
N ASN A 266 -2.54 0.88 28.75
CA ASN A 266 -3.56 -0.10 28.37
C ASN A 266 -2.94 -1.48 28.08
N LYS A 267 -2.06 -1.58 27.07
CA LYS A 267 -1.32 -2.79 26.74
C LYS A 267 0.16 -2.50 26.49
N ILE A 268 0.99 -3.51 26.73
CA ILE A 268 2.41 -3.50 26.41
C ILE A 268 2.67 -4.56 25.36
N TYR A 269 3.30 -4.18 24.25
CA TYR A 269 3.73 -5.09 23.20
C TYR A 269 5.24 -5.23 23.24
N ILE A 270 5.75 -6.46 23.24
CA ILE A 270 7.18 -6.75 23.19
C ILE A 270 7.49 -7.40 21.84
N LEU A 271 8.18 -6.65 20.98
CA LEU A 271 8.54 -7.12 19.64
C LEU A 271 9.82 -7.99 19.68
N ILE A 272 9.73 -9.22 19.20
CA ILE A 272 10.83 -10.17 19.11
C ILE A 272 11.12 -10.57 17.65
N ASN A 273 12.34 -11.01 17.32
CA ASN A 273 12.55 -11.70 16.05
C ASN A 273 11.99 -13.13 16.14
N THR A 274 11.64 -13.73 15.00
CA THR A 274 11.41 -15.17 14.91
C THR A 274 12.57 -15.94 15.54
N ASN A 275 12.26 -16.96 16.35
CA ASN A 275 13.21 -17.79 17.11
C ASN A 275 14.00 -17.06 18.20
N THR A 276 13.55 -15.88 18.65
CA THR A 276 14.08 -15.27 19.89
C THR A 276 13.37 -15.89 21.09
N ASP A 277 14.13 -16.27 22.11
CA ASP A 277 13.57 -16.81 23.34
C ASP A 277 12.64 -15.83 24.03
N TYR A 278 11.52 -16.36 24.53
CA TYR A 278 10.60 -15.63 25.39
C TYR A 278 11.35 -15.13 26.64
N PRO A 279 11.11 -13.90 27.14
CA PRO A 279 11.80 -13.41 28.33
C PRO A 279 11.53 -14.34 29.52
N TYR A 280 12.59 -14.99 30.03
CA TYR A 280 12.45 -16.05 31.04
C TYR A 280 11.78 -15.58 32.35
N TRP A 281 11.90 -14.29 32.66
CA TRP A 281 11.31 -13.62 33.83
C TRP A 281 9.86 -13.20 33.65
N LEU A 282 9.36 -13.18 32.42
CA LEU A 282 7.99 -12.86 32.12
C LEU A 282 7.17 -14.16 32.27
N LYS A 283 6.02 -14.10 32.94
CA LYS A 283 5.09 -15.23 33.00
C LYS A 283 4.58 -15.61 31.61
N GLN A 284 4.04 -16.81 31.46
CA GLN A 284 3.51 -17.24 30.16
C GLN A 284 2.26 -16.44 29.78
N PRO A 285 1.95 -16.29 28.47
CA PRO A 285 0.81 -15.50 28.01
C PRO A 285 -0.52 -15.85 28.68
N GLN A 286 -0.73 -17.13 29.02
CA GLN A 286 -1.95 -17.62 29.68
C GLN A 286 -2.11 -17.07 31.12
N GLU A 287 -1.02 -16.71 31.78
CA GLU A 287 -1.01 -16.19 33.16
C GLU A 287 -1.08 -14.65 33.21
N ILE A 288 -0.49 -13.98 32.23
CA ILE A 288 -0.49 -12.50 32.13
C ILE A 288 -1.80 -11.99 31.52
N GLY A 289 -2.41 -12.80 30.66
CA GLY A 289 -3.55 -12.38 29.84
C GLY A 289 -3.13 -11.33 28.81
N ASP A 290 -4.00 -10.35 28.61
CA ASP A 290 -3.92 -9.39 27.51
C ASP A 290 -3.06 -8.14 27.80
N GLN A 291 -2.50 -8.03 29.00
CA GLN A 291 -1.78 -6.83 29.44
C GLN A 291 -0.40 -6.69 28.78
N ILE A 292 0.33 -7.80 28.62
CA ILE A 292 1.63 -7.84 27.94
C ILE A 292 1.57 -8.89 26.84
N VAL A 293 1.82 -8.48 25.61
CA VAL A 293 1.73 -9.34 24.42
C VAL A 293 3.09 -9.39 23.74
N VAL A 294 3.69 -10.57 23.71
CA VAL A 294 4.92 -10.81 22.93
C VAL A 294 4.54 -11.09 21.49
N VAL A 295 5.12 -10.34 20.55
CA VAL A 295 4.76 -10.37 19.13
C VAL A 295 6.01 -10.63 18.29
N ASP A 296 5.96 -11.67 17.46
CA ASP A 296 6.96 -11.87 16.41
C ASP A 296 6.83 -10.75 15.38
N ARG A 297 7.82 -9.86 15.30
CA ARG A 297 7.81 -8.73 14.38
C ARG A 297 8.15 -9.12 12.94
N CYS A 298 8.82 -10.26 12.74
CA CYS A 298 9.25 -10.68 11.41
C CYS A 298 8.08 -10.98 10.48
N GLN A 299 6.90 -11.32 11.03
CA GLN A 299 5.67 -11.51 10.27
C GLN A 299 5.17 -10.22 9.57
N PHE A 300 5.68 -9.05 9.99
CA PHE A 300 5.28 -7.75 9.45
C PHE A 300 6.27 -7.17 8.43
N PHE A 301 7.38 -7.87 8.15
CA PHE A 301 8.35 -7.42 7.15
C PHE A 301 7.80 -7.70 5.74
N GLU A 302 7.99 -6.76 4.81
CA GLU A 302 7.52 -6.91 3.42
C GLU A 302 8.25 -8.05 2.71
N ASN A 303 9.55 -8.20 2.98
CA ASN A 303 10.36 -9.31 2.55
C ASN A 303 10.82 -10.12 3.77
N PRO A 304 10.37 -11.38 3.94
CA PRO A 304 10.75 -12.21 5.09
C PRO A 304 12.27 -12.38 5.25
N ASN A 305 13.05 -12.31 4.15
CA ASN A 305 14.50 -12.43 4.18
C ASN A 305 15.21 -11.25 4.86
N HIS A 306 14.50 -10.15 5.13
CA HIS A 306 15.03 -8.98 5.83
C HIS A 306 15.00 -9.14 7.37
N CYS A 307 14.36 -10.18 7.90
CA CYS A 307 14.37 -10.54 9.32
C CYS A 307 15.23 -11.82 9.57
N PRO A 308 15.88 -12.01 10.74
CA PRO A 308 15.98 -11.09 11.87
C PRO A 308 16.74 -9.81 11.51
N SER A 309 16.34 -8.70 12.13
CA SER A 309 17.01 -7.40 11.95
C SER A 309 17.39 -6.81 13.31
N TYR A 310 18.62 -6.30 13.38
CA TYR A 310 19.18 -5.55 14.50
C TYR A 310 19.25 -4.05 14.18
N ASN A 311 18.54 -3.63 13.14
CA ASN A 311 18.36 -2.24 12.80
C ASN A 311 17.06 -1.73 13.45
N SER A 312 17.17 -0.87 14.47
CA SER A 312 16.02 -0.30 15.16
C SER A 312 15.02 0.35 14.20
N PHE A 313 15.47 0.91 13.07
CA PHE A 313 14.59 1.52 12.08
C PHE A 313 13.71 0.50 11.37
N ALA A 314 14.25 -0.66 11.04
CA ALA A 314 13.47 -1.75 10.47
C ALA A 314 12.40 -2.22 11.47
N VAL A 315 12.78 -2.34 12.76
CA VAL A 315 11.85 -2.72 13.83
C VAL A 315 10.74 -1.70 14.03
N TYR A 316 11.08 -0.42 14.07
CA TYR A 316 10.10 0.66 14.23
C TYR A 316 9.19 0.82 13.01
N SER A 317 9.67 0.50 11.80
CA SER A 317 8.87 0.56 10.56
C SER A 317 7.66 -0.36 10.58
N VAL A 318 7.68 -1.42 11.40
CA VAL A 318 6.58 -2.39 11.48
C VAL A 318 5.73 -2.27 12.74
N ALA A 319 6.11 -1.43 13.72
CA ALA A 319 5.40 -1.33 15.00
C ALA A 319 3.91 -0.96 14.84
N HIS A 320 3.59 -0.07 13.90
CA HIS A 320 2.21 0.36 13.63
C HIS A 320 1.30 -0.74 13.01
N LEU A 321 1.88 -1.87 12.61
CA LEU A 321 1.18 -3.01 12.02
C LEU A 321 0.67 -4.02 13.08
N ILE A 322 1.10 -3.88 14.33
CA ILE A 322 0.68 -4.76 15.44
C ILE A 322 -0.86 -4.80 15.52
N PRO A 323 -1.48 -5.99 15.42
CA PRO A 323 -2.92 -6.14 15.59
C PRO A 323 -3.36 -5.69 16.99
N GLY A 324 -4.42 -4.88 17.05
CA GLY A 324 -4.97 -4.38 18.31
C GLY A 324 -4.21 -3.21 18.95
N LEU A 325 -3.10 -2.74 18.35
CA LEU A 325 -2.38 -1.56 18.83
C LEU A 325 -3.27 -0.31 18.73
N SER A 326 -3.39 0.40 19.86
CA SER A 326 -4.10 1.67 20.01
C SER A 326 -3.52 2.75 19.08
N ASN A 327 -4.35 3.71 18.68
CA ASN A 327 -3.90 4.79 17.81
C ASN A 327 -2.83 5.66 18.47
N LYS A 328 -2.87 5.81 19.80
CA LYS A 328 -1.81 6.44 20.60
C LYS A 328 -0.95 5.35 21.26
N PHE A 329 0.36 5.41 21.09
CA PHE A 329 1.28 4.49 21.76
C PHE A 329 2.64 5.13 22.01
N LEU A 330 3.42 4.55 22.92
CA LEU A 330 4.82 4.92 23.14
C LEU A 330 5.73 3.90 22.46
N LEU A 331 6.66 4.37 21.65
CA LEU A 331 7.75 3.54 21.16
C LEU A 331 8.92 3.68 22.13
N MET A 332 9.28 2.58 22.79
CA MET A 332 10.30 2.56 23.85
C MET A 332 11.40 1.55 23.53
N ASP A 333 12.64 1.99 23.70
CA ASP A 333 13.77 1.08 23.86
C ASP A 333 13.75 0.48 25.27
N ASP A 334 14.43 -0.65 25.46
CA ASP A 334 14.44 -1.39 26.71
C ASP A 334 15.20 -0.69 27.84
N ASP A 335 16.11 0.22 27.53
CA ASP A 335 16.93 0.97 28.48
C ASP A 335 16.27 2.26 29.02
N PHE A 336 15.01 2.54 28.67
CA PHE A 336 14.26 3.69 29.18
C PHE A 336 13.44 3.37 30.43
N PHE A 337 13.45 4.29 31.39
CA PHE A 337 12.74 4.11 32.65
C PHE A 337 11.91 5.34 33.00
N PHE A 338 10.72 5.10 33.56
CA PHE A 338 9.95 6.12 34.29
C PHE A 338 10.48 6.24 35.70
N ASN A 339 10.67 7.44 36.21
CA ASN A 339 11.16 7.70 37.57
C ASN A 339 10.20 8.57 38.41
N GLN A 340 9.12 9.05 37.80
CA GLN A 340 8.04 9.80 38.46
C GLN A 340 6.70 9.46 37.80
N PRO A 341 5.58 9.54 38.54
CA PRO A 341 4.24 9.43 37.95
C PRO A 341 4.00 10.55 36.94
N ILE A 342 3.42 10.21 35.79
CA ILE A 342 2.97 11.17 34.79
C ILE A 342 1.54 10.87 34.35
N THR A 343 0.84 11.86 33.84
CA THR A 343 -0.50 11.71 33.24
C THR A 343 -0.40 11.53 31.73
N LYS A 344 -1.49 11.06 31.11
CA LYS A 344 -1.60 10.93 29.64
C LYS A 344 -1.33 12.25 28.91
N ASP A 345 -1.74 13.37 29.51
CA ASP A 345 -1.58 14.73 28.98
C ASP A 345 -0.11 15.20 28.93
N TYR A 346 0.79 14.50 29.61
CA TYR A 346 2.24 14.72 29.52
C TYR A 346 2.79 14.22 28.17
N LEU A 347 2.14 13.23 27.56
CA LEU A 347 2.60 12.56 26.33
C LEU A 347 1.81 12.98 25.10
N PHE A 348 0.54 13.33 25.27
CA PHE A 348 -0.35 13.76 24.18
C PHE A 348 -1.10 15.03 24.58
N ALA A 349 -1.25 15.97 23.65
CA ALA A 349 -2.07 17.15 23.86
C ALA A 349 -3.57 16.81 23.83
N LYS A 350 -4.42 17.75 24.27
CA LYS A 350 -5.90 17.57 24.31
C LYS A 350 -6.52 17.24 22.95
N ASN A 351 -5.90 17.70 21.86
CA ASN A 351 -6.31 17.38 20.49
C ASN A 351 -5.77 16.01 20.02
N GLY A 352 -5.10 15.27 20.89
CA GLY A 352 -4.53 13.95 20.64
C GLY A 352 -3.22 13.97 19.87
N LEU A 353 -2.59 15.12 19.63
CA LEU A 353 -1.27 15.19 18.99
C LEU A 353 -0.16 14.75 19.96
N PRO A 354 0.88 14.05 19.48
CA PRO A 354 2.02 13.70 20.31
C PRO A 354 2.75 14.96 20.78
N LYS A 355 3.21 14.94 22.04
CA LYS A 355 4.11 15.96 22.59
C LYS A 355 5.53 15.45 22.50
N VAL A 356 6.42 16.27 21.94
CA VAL A 356 7.83 15.94 21.80
C VAL A 356 8.70 17.09 22.25
N TYR A 357 9.95 16.75 22.46
CA TYR A 357 10.93 17.61 23.11
C TYR A 357 12.08 17.85 22.13
N ASP A 358 12.00 18.86 21.25
CA ASP A 358 13.10 19.26 20.36
C ASP A 358 14.23 19.87 21.21
N ILE A 359 15.46 19.35 21.10
CA ILE A 359 16.62 19.96 21.77
C ILE A 359 17.26 21.08 20.92
N HIS A 360 16.56 21.51 19.87
CA HIS A 360 16.91 22.55 18.90
C HIS A 360 18.27 22.37 18.21
N LYS A 361 18.78 21.14 18.22
CA LYS A 361 19.98 20.77 17.47
C LYS A 361 19.55 20.18 16.13
N ARG A 362 20.36 20.37 15.09
CA ARG A 362 20.11 19.81 13.76
C ARG A 362 21.25 18.87 13.37
N MET A 363 20.93 17.71 12.80
CA MET A 363 21.90 16.76 12.24
C MET A 363 21.61 16.48 10.78
N VAL A 364 22.69 16.32 10.00
CA VAL A 364 22.60 15.75 8.66
C VAL A 364 22.65 14.24 8.80
N THR A 365 21.62 13.56 8.34
CA THR A 365 21.45 12.09 8.40
C THR A 365 22.43 11.31 7.53
N TYR A 366 22.98 12.03 6.57
CA TYR A 366 23.33 11.51 5.28
C TYR A 366 24.58 12.29 4.88
N SER A 367 25.77 11.74 5.09
CA SER A 367 27.02 12.37 4.65
C SER A 367 27.05 12.41 3.12
N LYS A 368 27.47 13.50 2.45
CA LYS A 368 27.44 13.62 0.97
C LYS A 368 28.05 12.42 0.20
N SER A 369 28.90 11.62 0.85
CA SER A 369 29.54 10.41 0.35
C SER A 369 28.75 9.09 0.58
N ASP A 370 27.63 9.12 1.31
CA ASP A 370 26.86 7.92 1.63
C ASP A 370 25.96 7.51 0.45
N HIS A 371 26.16 6.28 -0.03
CA HIS A 371 25.39 5.68 -1.12
C HIS A 371 23.88 5.63 -0.82
N SER A 372 23.51 5.55 0.46
CA SER A 372 22.12 5.58 0.93
C SER A 372 21.39 6.88 0.55
N ILE A 373 22.11 7.99 0.34
CA ILE A 373 21.55 9.28 -0.08
C ILE A 373 21.10 9.26 -1.51
N ASN A 374 21.89 8.66 -2.39
CA ASN A 374 21.54 8.62 -3.81
C ASN A 374 20.27 7.80 -3.97
N VAL A 375 20.16 6.67 -3.26
CA VAL A 375 18.93 5.87 -3.19
C VAL A 375 17.76 6.67 -2.61
N ALA A 376 17.96 7.37 -1.49
CA ALA A 376 16.90 8.18 -0.88
C ALA A 376 16.47 9.37 -1.76
N ARG A 377 17.41 10.02 -2.48
CA ARG A 377 17.14 11.08 -3.47
C ARG A 377 16.37 10.54 -4.67
N GLU A 378 16.82 9.42 -5.22
CA GLU A 378 16.17 8.75 -6.36
C GLU A 378 14.74 8.29 -6.02
N ARG A 379 14.51 7.89 -4.76
CA ARG A 379 13.21 7.40 -4.28
C ARG A 379 12.33 8.47 -3.62
N ASP A 380 12.72 9.75 -3.66
CA ASP A 380 11.99 10.88 -3.01
C ASP A 380 11.71 10.63 -1.52
N PHE A 381 12.60 9.93 -0.81
CA PHE A 381 12.52 9.83 0.65
C PHE A 381 12.97 11.15 1.26
N PRO A 382 12.38 11.56 2.40
CA PRO A 382 12.73 12.85 2.94
C PRO A 382 14.15 12.85 3.50
N LEU A 383 14.98 13.75 2.97
CA LEU A 383 16.37 13.97 3.38
C LEU A 383 16.42 15.16 4.34
N TYR A 384 15.77 15.04 5.49
CA TYR A 384 15.72 16.16 6.43
C TYR A 384 17.10 16.42 7.06
N LYS A 385 17.40 17.71 7.29
CA LYS A 385 18.31 18.09 8.38
C LYS A 385 17.52 17.86 9.69
N TYR A 386 17.58 16.65 10.23
CA TYR A 386 16.78 16.24 11.38
C TYR A 386 16.98 17.16 12.57
N ARG A 387 15.89 17.51 13.24
CA ARG A 387 15.88 17.92 14.63
C ARG A 387 16.38 16.75 15.46
N ILE A 388 17.26 17.03 16.40
CA ILE A 388 17.53 16.07 17.46
C ILE A 388 16.45 16.29 18.50
N PHE A 389 15.76 15.22 18.85
CA PHE A 389 14.83 15.23 19.95
C PHE A 389 15.48 14.60 21.17
N SER A 390 14.93 14.93 22.34
CA SER A 390 15.36 14.31 23.58
C SER A 390 15.25 12.78 23.48
N HIS A 391 16.27 12.07 23.96
CA HIS A 391 16.28 10.62 24.06
C HIS A 391 15.34 10.23 25.21
N MET A 392 14.03 10.13 24.93
CA MET A 392 12.94 9.89 25.86
C MET A 392 11.93 8.88 25.25
N PRO A 393 10.97 8.33 26.02
CA PRO A 393 9.85 7.60 25.44
C PRO A 393 9.21 8.40 24.31
N LYS A 394 8.95 7.75 23.18
CA LYS A 394 8.58 8.43 21.93
C LYS A 394 7.06 8.32 21.73
N PRO A 395 6.24 9.36 21.99
CA PRO A 395 4.80 9.29 21.75
C PRO A 395 4.52 9.26 20.26
N MET A 396 3.82 8.23 19.80
CA MET A 396 3.54 7.97 18.40
C MET A 396 2.04 7.91 18.15
N ARG A 397 1.67 8.20 16.91
CA ARG A 397 0.32 8.00 16.39
C ARG A 397 0.33 7.03 15.23
N ARG A 398 -0.47 5.97 15.33
CA ARG A 398 -0.57 4.92 14.33
C ARG A 398 -1.05 5.47 12.99
N ASP A 399 -2.09 6.29 13.00
CA ASP A 399 -2.62 6.95 11.80
C ASP A 399 -1.60 7.87 11.10
N LEU A 400 -0.73 8.54 11.86
CA LEU A 400 0.31 9.41 11.30
C LEU A 400 1.46 8.62 10.67
N ILE A 401 1.84 7.48 11.27
CA ILE A 401 2.81 6.56 10.67
C ILE A 401 2.26 5.98 9.37
N ILE A 402 0.98 5.59 9.34
CA ILE A 402 0.32 5.11 8.10
C ILE A 402 0.40 6.17 7.00
N ARG A 403 0.05 7.44 7.31
CA ARG A 403 0.15 8.55 6.34
C ARG A 403 1.58 8.78 5.85
N PHE A 404 2.58 8.57 6.70
CA PHE A 404 3.98 8.63 6.28
C PHE A 404 4.28 7.56 5.23
N HIS A 405 3.90 6.30 5.49
CA HIS A 405 4.13 5.21 4.54
C HIS A 405 3.31 5.37 3.25
N GLU A 406 2.11 5.98 3.30
CA GLU A 406 1.35 6.34 2.10
C GLU A 406 2.08 7.39 1.24
N ARG A 407 2.76 8.36 1.87
CA ARG A 407 3.57 9.37 1.16
C ARG A 407 4.89 8.80 0.63
N TYR A 408 5.47 7.85 1.33
CA TYR A 408 6.78 7.25 1.05
C TYR A 408 6.71 5.71 1.04
N PRO A 409 6.02 5.09 0.07
CA PRO A 409 5.75 3.65 0.08
C PRO A 409 7.02 2.78 0.04
N GLY A 410 8.12 3.27 -0.55
CA GLY A 410 9.38 2.52 -0.58
C GLY A 410 10.23 2.61 0.69
N TYR A 411 9.83 3.42 1.68
CA TYR A 411 10.66 3.67 2.86
C TYR A 411 10.80 2.42 3.74
N ALA A 412 9.69 1.69 3.95
CA ALA A 412 9.67 0.47 4.76
C ALA A 412 10.61 -0.59 4.19
N GLU A 413 10.44 -0.94 2.90
CA GLU A 413 11.33 -1.84 2.17
C GLU A 413 12.81 -1.45 2.33
N PHE A 414 13.11 -0.15 2.15
CA PHE A 414 14.46 0.38 2.21
C PHE A 414 15.09 0.25 3.61
N VAL A 415 14.40 0.64 4.67
CA VAL A 415 14.98 0.50 6.02
C VAL A 415 15.07 -0.97 6.44
N GLN A 416 14.13 -1.80 6.02
CA GLN A 416 14.11 -3.23 6.29
C GLN A 416 15.23 -3.98 5.57
N SER A 417 15.62 -3.57 4.36
CA SER A 417 16.72 -4.21 3.62
C SER A 417 18.09 -4.10 4.31
N HIS A 418 18.20 -3.26 5.35
CA HIS A 418 19.42 -3.07 6.13
C HIS A 418 19.29 -3.80 7.48
N LYS A 419 19.92 -4.98 7.58
CA LYS A 419 19.86 -5.84 8.78
C LYS A 419 20.63 -5.31 9.99
N THR A 420 21.54 -4.36 9.78
CA THR A 420 22.35 -3.71 10.84
C THR A 420 22.25 -2.21 10.68
N ARG A 421 22.53 -1.45 11.76
CA ARG A 421 22.48 0.01 11.73
C ARG A 421 23.42 0.59 10.67
N TYR A 422 22.97 1.65 9.99
CA TYR A 422 23.80 2.46 9.11
C TYR A 422 25.05 2.96 9.86
N LYS A 423 26.24 2.60 9.36
CA LYS A 423 27.54 2.84 10.05
C LYS A 423 27.93 4.33 10.15
N GLN A 424 27.28 5.23 9.43
CA GLN A 424 27.50 6.67 9.55
C GLN A 424 26.16 7.41 9.59
N LEU A 425 25.94 8.09 10.72
CA LEU A 425 24.91 9.09 11.00
C LEU A 425 23.49 8.57 11.29
N THR A 426 23.14 8.86 12.54
CA THR A 426 21.83 8.86 13.20
C THR A 426 21.39 7.52 13.75
N GLU A 427 21.35 7.47 15.07
CA GLU A 427 20.65 6.45 15.86
C GLU A 427 19.12 6.63 15.77
N ASP A 428 18.65 7.64 15.01
CA ASP A 428 17.35 8.30 15.15
C ASP A 428 16.57 8.50 13.84
N LEU A 429 16.70 7.64 12.82
CA LEU A 429 15.73 7.63 11.70
C LEU A 429 14.28 7.36 12.15
N SER A 430 14.01 6.88 13.38
CA SER A 430 12.66 6.92 13.98
C SER A 430 12.04 8.32 13.98
N MET A 431 12.89 9.34 14.03
CA MET A 431 12.47 10.74 14.11
C MET A 431 12.06 11.29 12.75
N ILE A 432 12.21 10.51 11.67
CA ILE A 432 11.64 10.84 10.37
C ILE A 432 10.13 10.99 10.41
N TYR A 433 9.48 10.18 11.26
CA TYR A 433 8.06 10.31 11.50
C TYR A 433 7.75 11.63 12.18
N TYR A 434 8.56 12.06 13.16
CA TYR A 434 8.39 13.36 13.79
C TYR A 434 8.65 14.51 12.84
N GLU A 435 9.71 14.51 12.04
CA GLU A 435 9.91 15.56 11.03
C GLU A 435 8.74 15.69 10.08
N PHE A 436 8.23 14.55 9.59
CA PHE A 436 7.07 14.53 8.72
C PHE A 436 5.83 15.16 9.39
N MET A 437 5.69 14.97 10.70
CA MET A 437 4.63 15.58 11.51
C MET A 437 4.90 17.06 11.81
N PHE A 438 6.16 17.45 12.06
CA PHE A 438 6.57 18.84 12.33
C PHE A 438 6.28 19.77 11.17
N ASP A 439 6.60 19.35 9.95
CA ASP A 439 6.36 20.15 8.73
C ASP A 439 4.86 20.35 8.42
N ARG A 440 3.97 19.74 9.21
CA ARG A 440 2.51 19.74 9.02
C ARG A 440 1.74 20.17 10.27
N ASP A 441 2.43 20.65 11.31
CA ASP A 441 1.84 21.02 12.59
C ASP A 441 1.04 19.87 13.25
N TRP A 442 1.48 18.62 13.06
CA TRP A 442 0.86 17.40 13.61
C TRP A 442 1.54 16.91 14.88
N ILE A 443 2.28 17.78 15.55
CA ILE A 443 3.02 17.48 16.77
C ILE A 443 3.10 18.76 17.61
N VAL A 444 3.17 18.60 18.93
CA VAL A 444 3.34 19.73 19.84
C VAL A 444 4.78 19.72 20.33
N ASP A 445 5.52 20.78 20.01
CA ASP A 445 6.86 21.01 20.54
C ASP A 445 6.76 21.59 21.94
N GLU A 446 7.21 20.83 22.92
CA GLU A 446 7.25 21.25 24.32
C GLU A 446 8.70 21.58 24.70
N PRO A 447 8.96 22.72 25.36
CA PRO A 447 10.30 23.05 25.81
C PRO A 447 10.78 22.01 26.82
N VAL A 448 11.99 21.49 26.60
CA VAL A 448 12.59 20.52 27.53
C VAL A 448 13.00 21.24 28.80
N GLU A 449 12.30 21.01 29.90
CA GLU A 449 12.90 21.28 31.21
C GLU A 449 14.12 20.36 31.36
N ARG A 450 15.34 20.92 31.33
CA ARG A 450 16.60 20.13 31.41
C ARG A 450 16.65 19.17 32.61
N SER A 451 15.80 19.36 33.62
CA SER A 451 15.65 18.50 34.79
C SER A 451 14.80 17.25 34.57
N CYS A 452 14.00 17.14 33.51
CA CYS A 452 13.04 16.03 33.37
C CYS A 452 13.66 14.72 32.84
N PHE A 453 14.86 14.75 32.27
CA PHE A 453 15.57 13.55 31.81
C PHE A 453 17.01 13.47 32.33
N TYR A 454 17.41 12.27 32.73
CA TYR A 454 18.77 11.97 33.17
C TYR A 454 19.34 10.80 32.38
N GLN A 455 20.35 11.05 31.54
CA GLN A 455 21.12 9.98 30.95
C GLN A 455 22.23 9.57 31.92
N LEU A 456 22.28 8.29 32.30
CA LEU A 456 23.34 7.81 33.18
C LEU A 456 24.72 8.02 32.49
N PRO A 457 25.70 8.56 33.22
CA PRO A 457 27.03 8.80 32.67
C PRO A 457 27.71 7.50 32.24
N LYS A 458 28.62 7.59 31.26
CA LYS A 458 29.40 6.43 30.80
C LYS A 458 30.12 5.79 31.99
N GLN A 459 29.87 4.50 32.20
CA GLN A 459 30.36 3.80 33.39
C GLN A 459 31.88 3.63 33.32
N GLN A 460 32.60 4.12 34.33
CA GLN A 460 34.03 3.82 34.47
C GLN A 460 34.21 2.51 35.23
N THR A 461 35.03 1.61 34.70
CA THR A 461 35.14 0.21 35.16
C THR A 461 35.60 0.06 36.60
N ASN A 462 36.37 1.01 37.13
CA ASN A 462 37.07 0.86 38.41
C ASN A 462 36.23 1.32 39.63
N SER A 463 35.05 1.92 39.45
CA SER A 463 34.20 2.42 40.56
C SER A 463 32.69 2.30 40.30
N ILE A 464 32.28 1.35 39.47
CA ILE A 464 30.89 1.25 38.98
C ILE A 464 29.84 1.16 40.09
N ALA A 465 30.13 0.50 41.22
CA ALA A 465 29.22 0.43 42.36
C ALA A 465 28.94 1.82 42.95
N LYS A 466 29.99 2.59 43.22
CA LYS A 466 29.88 3.97 43.69
C LYS A 466 29.12 4.85 42.69
N GLN A 467 29.37 4.68 41.38
CA GLN A 467 28.64 5.43 40.36
C GLN A 467 27.13 5.14 40.39
N PHE A 468 26.74 3.87 40.55
CA PHE A 468 25.32 3.53 40.67
C PHE A 468 24.70 4.01 41.99
N ASP A 469 25.45 4.05 43.09
CA ASP A 469 24.99 4.69 44.33
C ASP A 469 24.78 6.21 44.15
N ASP A 470 25.73 6.90 43.51
CA ASP A 470 25.62 8.33 43.20
C ASP A 470 24.42 8.59 42.26
N ASN A 471 24.24 7.75 41.23
CA ASN A 471 23.08 7.81 40.33
C ASN A 471 21.77 7.56 41.07
N TYR A 472 21.74 6.62 42.01
CA TYR A 472 20.56 6.35 42.82
C TYR A 472 20.18 7.59 43.65
N ILE A 473 21.16 8.24 44.28
CA ILE A 473 20.92 9.49 45.03
C ILE A 473 20.36 10.55 44.09
N ILE A 474 20.93 10.74 42.90
CA ILE A 474 20.44 11.71 41.92
C ILE A 474 18.98 11.43 41.54
N LEU A 475 18.67 10.18 41.17
CA LEU A 475 17.33 9.78 40.72
C LEU A 475 16.27 9.89 41.82
N THR A 476 16.65 9.72 43.09
CA THR A 476 15.71 9.76 44.22
C THR A 476 15.60 11.13 44.88
N THR A 477 16.56 12.02 44.69
CA THR A 477 16.56 13.37 45.30
C THR A 477 16.21 14.49 44.33
N ARG A 478 16.29 14.26 43.01
CA ARG A 478 15.94 15.24 41.98
C ARG A 478 14.64 14.89 41.27
N LYS A 479 13.98 15.89 40.71
CA LYS A 479 12.76 15.74 39.90
C LYS A 479 13.08 15.23 38.49
N ILE A 480 13.64 14.03 38.39
CA ILE A 480 13.91 13.34 37.12
C ILE A 480 12.68 12.51 36.75
N ILE A 481 12.05 12.78 35.61
CA ILE A 481 10.86 12.05 35.14
C ILE A 481 11.27 10.78 34.39
N PHE A 482 12.28 10.88 33.53
CA PHE A 482 12.80 9.76 32.75
C PHE A 482 14.30 9.61 32.96
N PHE A 483 14.80 8.38 32.87
CA PHE A 483 16.24 8.16 32.69
C PHE A 483 16.49 7.02 31.73
N ASN A 484 17.71 6.94 31.22
CA ASN A 484 18.16 5.79 30.47
C ASN A 484 19.52 5.28 30.95
N CYS A 485 19.74 3.97 30.84
CA CYS A 485 21.01 3.34 31.20
C CYS A 485 21.75 2.91 29.94
N ASN A 486 22.80 3.64 29.56
CA ASN A 486 23.61 3.23 28.42
C ASN A 486 24.44 1.99 28.74
N ASP A 487 24.53 1.10 27.75
CA ASP A 487 25.26 -0.14 27.87
C ASP A 487 26.80 0.03 27.74
N ASN A 488 27.47 0.53 28.79
CA ASN A 488 28.94 0.61 28.82
C ASN A 488 29.63 -0.33 29.82
N LEU A 489 28.96 -1.42 30.19
CA LEU A 489 29.61 -2.50 30.95
C LEU A 489 30.81 -3.10 30.18
N SER A 490 31.71 -3.76 30.91
CA SER A 490 32.98 -4.30 30.44
C SER A 490 32.81 -5.30 29.31
N LYS A 491 33.83 -5.39 28.44
CA LYS A 491 33.97 -6.46 27.44
C LYS A 491 34.68 -7.70 27.98
N ASN A 492 35.15 -7.66 29.24
CA ASN A 492 35.66 -8.83 29.93
C ASN A 492 34.51 -9.54 30.65
N ILE A 493 34.32 -10.84 30.39
CA ILE A 493 33.17 -11.61 30.89
C ILE A 493 33.10 -11.67 32.42
N VAL A 494 34.24 -11.81 33.10
CA VAL A 494 34.30 -11.88 34.58
C VAL A 494 33.91 -10.53 35.17
N THR A 495 34.48 -9.45 34.65
CA THR A 495 34.10 -8.08 35.06
C THR A 495 32.64 -7.79 34.76
N TYR A 496 32.15 -8.18 33.58
CA TYR A 496 30.77 -7.99 33.15
C TYR A 496 29.77 -8.68 34.11
N LYS A 497 30.01 -9.95 34.47
CA LYS A 497 29.19 -10.66 35.46
C LYS A 497 29.14 -9.96 36.82
N ASN A 498 30.26 -9.43 37.28
CA ASN A 498 30.29 -8.65 38.53
C ASN A 498 29.53 -7.32 38.41
N GLN A 499 29.61 -6.67 37.25
CA GLN A 499 28.87 -5.44 36.96
C GLN A 499 27.35 -5.68 36.86
N LEU A 500 26.92 -6.81 36.30
CA LEU A 500 25.52 -7.23 36.27
C LEU A 500 24.93 -7.35 37.68
N LYS A 501 25.69 -7.88 38.65
CA LYS A 501 25.25 -7.94 40.06
C LYS A 501 25.04 -6.55 40.67
N VAL A 502 25.91 -5.60 40.34
CA VAL A 502 25.77 -4.19 40.79
C VAL A 502 24.55 -3.55 40.14
N LEU A 503 24.37 -3.76 38.84
CA LEU A 503 23.26 -3.19 38.08
C LEU A 503 21.91 -3.75 38.56
N TRP A 504 21.82 -5.05 38.79
CA TRP A 504 20.63 -5.68 39.36
C TRP A 504 20.27 -5.07 40.72
N LYS A 505 21.26 -4.90 41.61
CA LYS A 505 21.04 -4.25 42.92
C LYS A 505 20.54 -2.82 42.77
N PHE A 506 21.12 -2.07 41.84
CA PHE A 506 20.70 -0.70 41.53
C PHE A 506 19.25 -0.63 41.06
N TYR A 507 18.87 -1.44 40.07
CA TYR A 507 17.49 -1.45 39.58
C TYR A 507 16.50 -1.97 40.61
N ASN A 508 16.83 -3.03 41.34
CA ASN A 508 15.98 -3.57 42.39
C ASN A 508 15.79 -2.58 43.55
N ARG A 509 16.79 -1.72 43.82
CA ARG A 509 16.65 -0.63 44.79
C ARG A 509 15.67 0.46 44.31
N LEU A 510 15.61 0.75 43.01
CA LEU A 510 14.66 1.72 42.42
C LEU A 510 13.24 1.15 42.27
N TYR A 511 13.14 -0.12 41.89
CA TYR A 511 11.90 -0.83 41.57
C TYR A 511 11.82 -2.20 42.28
N PRO A 512 11.68 -2.19 43.63
CA PRO A 512 11.71 -3.41 44.43
C PRO A 512 10.45 -4.28 44.29
N GLU A 513 9.32 -3.67 43.90
CA GLU A 513 8.05 -4.39 43.73
C GLU A 513 8.12 -5.33 42.52
N VAL A 514 7.70 -6.58 42.72
CA VAL A 514 7.61 -7.60 41.66
C VAL A 514 6.16 -7.61 41.14
N PRO A 515 5.91 -7.12 39.92
CA PRO A 515 4.55 -7.07 39.38
C PRO A 515 3.98 -8.45 39.07
N ASN A 516 2.66 -8.55 38.94
CA ASN A 516 1.97 -9.80 38.68
C ASN A 516 2.35 -10.49 37.36
N PHE A 517 2.87 -9.76 36.37
CA PHE A 517 3.35 -10.30 35.10
C PHE A 517 4.72 -10.98 35.21
N GLU A 518 5.45 -10.75 36.30
CA GLU A 518 6.79 -11.27 36.51
C GLU A 518 6.76 -12.56 37.33
N SER A 519 7.56 -13.54 36.94
CA SER A 519 7.69 -14.82 37.62
C SER A 519 8.43 -14.66 38.96
N PRO A 520 7.84 -15.01 40.10
CA PRO A 520 8.39 -14.70 41.43
C PRO A 520 9.66 -15.50 41.81
N ASN A 521 10.04 -16.51 41.04
CA ASN A 521 11.08 -17.49 41.40
C ASN A 521 12.18 -17.63 40.33
N ILE A 522 12.85 -16.54 39.97
CA ILE A 522 14.14 -16.68 39.29
C ILE A 522 15.21 -16.19 40.24
N ASP A 523 15.79 -17.14 40.96
CA ASP A 523 17.01 -16.93 41.72
C ASP A 523 18.09 -16.57 40.69
N HIS A 524 18.44 -15.29 40.57
CA HIS A 524 19.49 -14.78 39.65
C HIS A 524 20.91 -15.20 40.10
N LYS A 525 21.05 -16.41 40.66
CA LYS A 525 22.28 -16.98 41.21
C LYS A 525 23.18 -17.66 40.18
N GLU A 526 22.73 -17.80 38.94
CA GLU A 526 23.57 -18.24 37.80
C GLU A 526 24.17 -17.05 37.03
#